data_AF-A0A831K3C1-F1
#
_entry.id   AF-A0A831K3C1-F1
#
_cell.length_a   1.000
_cell.length_b   1.000
_cell.length_c   1.000
_cell.angle_alpha   90.00
_cell.angle_beta   90.00
_cell.angle_gamma   90.00
#
_symmetry.space_group_name_H-M   'P 1'
#
loop_
_entity.id
_entity.type
_entity.pdbx_description
1 polymer ?
#
loop_
_entity_poly.entity_id
_entity_poly.type
_entity_poly.pdbx_seq_one_letter_code
_entity_poly.pdbx_strand_id
1 'polypeptide(L)'
;MLPQHECFPCLTPPVDESPGTHPLKLLEFPPIYYELYILTRIFTPEYYIKSSYRPKEYLRNKADIYSDVKDYPRFWRPGNKPFNPLKLAEKTEKIVCRREENKVSRKYTHFYVAGVYRGIVTACGVGCCLRCFYCWVPLSRDYPEHYGKYYTASQVVQNIVKLARKYRVKKARISCCEPTISREHLLQVLDLIEEAKEIKLFILETNGMIFGVNKSFVKEVLDYSKVYVRVSIKAGEPEDLTWRTGADGDFYELPFKAVEYFNEEAEPLKRFHVAAMTDSRIMSSREREKIIRRLWEINPILAITLEEEIVDPYDTTLIRLEKAGVKIFK
;
A
#
# COMPACT_ATOMS: atom_id res chain seq x y z
N MET A 1 -28.15 28.00 38.37
CA MET A 1 -29.25 27.04 38.14
C MET A 1 -29.45 26.94 36.64
N LEU A 2 -28.91 25.87 36.04
CA LEU A 2 -29.13 25.48 34.64
C LEU A 2 -30.07 24.26 34.67
N PRO A 3 -31.13 24.18 33.86
CA PRO A 3 -31.99 23.01 33.84
C PRO A 3 -31.32 21.84 33.10
N GLN A 4 -31.49 20.67 33.70
CA GLN A 4 -31.08 19.36 33.22
C GLN A 4 -32.09 18.77 32.21
N HIS A 5 -31.63 17.70 31.52
CA HIS A 5 -32.38 16.68 30.77
C HIS A 5 -32.70 17.04 29.30
N GLU A 6 -32.51 16.17 28.30
CA GLU A 6 -32.70 14.70 28.29
C GLU A 6 -31.88 14.04 27.16
N CYS A 7 -31.27 12.88 27.45
CA CYS A 7 -30.60 12.00 26.48
C CYS A 7 -31.64 11.17 25.71
N PHE A 8 -31.58 11.17 24.38
CA PHE A 8 -32.36 10.25 23.54
C PHE A 8 -31.73 8.85 23.51
N PRO A 9 -32.52 7.77 23.57
CA PRO A 9 -32.03 6.39 23.68
C PRO A 9 -31.50 5.82 22.35
N CYS A 10 -30.42 5.04 22.45
CA CYS A 10 -29.88 4.21 21.36
C CYS A 10 -30.94 3.23 20.85
N LEU A 11 -31.36 3.40 19.61
CA LEU A 11 -32.13 2.40 18.87
C LEU A 11 -31.17 1.33 18.35
N THR A 12 -31.21 0.14 18.95
CA THR A 12 -30.63 -1.07 18.37
C THR A 12 -31.47 -1.53 17.18
N PRO A 13 -30.88 -1.83 16.01
CA PRO A 13 -31.63 -2.42 14.91
C PRO A 13 -32.03 -3.87 15.24
N PRO A 14 -33.20 -4.34 14.76
CA PRO A 14 -33.69 -5.69 15.04
C PRO A 14 -32.83 -6.75 14.35
N VAL A 15 -32.61 -7.84 15.06
CA VAL A 15 -31.96 -9.07 14.57
C VAL A 15 -33.01 -9.83 13.76
N ASP A 16 -32.76 -9.98 12.45
CA ASP A 16 -33.57 -10.83 11.58
C ASP A 16 -33.01 -12.26 11.64
N GLU A 17 -33.73 -13.15 12.33
CA GLU A 17 -33.49 -14.58 12.35
C GLU A 17 -34.31 -15.24 11.22
N SER A 18 -33.66 -15.50 10.08
CA SER A 18 -34.19 -16.43 9.08
C SER A 18 -33.14 -17.51 8.73
N PRO A 19 -33.45 -18.81 8.88
CA PRO A 19 -32.49 -19.89 8.70
C PRO A 19 -32.45 -20.34 7.22
N GLY A 20 -31.30 -20.10 6.57
CA GLY A 20 -30.97 -20.60 5.24
C GLY A 20 -29.57 -21.19 5.23
N THR A 21 -29.49 -22.50 5.12
CA THR A 21 -28.32 -23.36 5.34
C THR A 21 -27.22 -23.24 4.28
N HIS A 22 -25.96 -23.03 4.72
CA HIS A 22 -24.83 -23.92 4.43
C HIS A 22 -23.75 -23.73 5.51
N PRO A 23 -23.32 -24.79 6.24
CA PRO A 23 -22.46 -24.64 7.40
C PRO A 23 -21.00 -24.54 6.96
N LEU A 24 -20.46 -23.33 6.90
CA LEU A 24 -19.06 -23.16 7.32
C LEU A 24 -19.08 -23.40 8.83
N LYS A 25 -18.79 -24.64 9.26
CA LYS A 25 -18.36 -24.88 10.63
C LYS A 25 -17.32 -23.80 10.93
N LEU A 26 -17.64 -22.89 11.86
CA LEU A 26 -16.66 -21.99 12.43
C LEU A 26 -15.51 -22.87 12.90
N LEU A 27 -14.44 -22.91 12.11
CA LEU A 27 -13.14 -23.35 12.58
C LEU A 27 -12.90 -22.51 13.83
N GLU A 28 -12.74 -23.16 14.98
CA GLU A 28 -12.29 -22.50 16.19
C GLU A 28 -10.91 -21.92 15.88
N PHE A 29 -10.90 -20.66 15.46
CA PHE A 29 -9.69 -19.94 15.14
C PHE A 29 -8.93 -19.71 16.44
N PRO A 30 -7.63 -20.04 16.51
CA PRO A 30 -6.80 -19.69 17.66
C PRO A 30 -6.92 -18.19 17.98
N PRO A 31 -6.85 -17.74 19.24
CA PRO A 31 -7.11 -16.36 19.65
C PRO A 31 -6.34 -15.29 18.85
N ILE A 32 -5.15 -15.62 18.34
CA ILE A 32 -4.33 -14.75 17.49
C ILE A 32 -5.05 -14.30 16.21
N TYR A 33 -5.86 -15.17 15.61
CA TYR A 33 -6.62 -14.88 14.39
C TYR A 33 -7.77 -13.90 14.66
N TYR A 34 -8.30 -13.85 15.89
CA TYR A 34 -9.34 -12.90 16.27
C TYR A 34 -8.78 -11.47 16.46
N GLU A 35 -7.59 -11.36 17.05
CA GLU A 35 -6.81 -10.11 17.11
C GLU A 35 -6.44 -9.61 15.70
N LEU A 36 -6.08 -10.52 14.78
CA LEU A 36 -5.79 -10.20 13.38
C LEU A 36 -7.05 -9.84 12.56
N TYR A 37 -8.19 -10.49 12.83
CA TYR A 37 -9.49 -10.10 12.27
C TYR A 37 -9.90 -8.70 12.71
N ILE A 38 -9.61 -8.33 13.98
CA ILE A 38 -9.80 -6.97 14.47
C ILE A 38 -8.81 -6.01 13.79
N LEU A 39 -7.55 -6.40 13.58
CA LEU A 39 -6.58 -5.58 12.85
C LEU A 39 -6.99 -5.32 11.40
N THR A 40 -7.50 -6.32 10.68
CA THR A 40 -8.00 -6.19 9.30
C THR A 40 -9.29 -5.36 9.19
N ARG A 41 -10.15 -5.34 10.23
CA ARG A 41 -11.32 -4.42 10.31
C ARG A 41 -11.02 -3.02 10.85
N ILE A 42 -9.87 -2.77 11.46
CA ILE A 42 -9.41 -1.40 11.79
C ILE A 42 -9.11 -0.58 10.50
N PHE A 43 -9.17 -1.20 9.32
CA PHE A 43 -8.92 -0.59 8.01
C PHE A 43 -10.16 -0.08 7.25
N THR A 44 -11.36 -0.12 7.83
CA THR A 44 -12.48 0.64 7.29
C THR A 44 -12.62 1.95 8.06
N PRO A 45 -12.15 3.10 7.54
CA PRO A 45 -12.57 4.37 8.08
C PRO A 45 -14.05 4.53 7.74
N GLU A 46 -14.93 4.47 8.73
CA GLU A 46 -16.33 4.93 8.64
C GLU A 46 -16.45 6.45 8.47
N TYR A 47 -15.44 7.09 7.87
CA TYR A 47 -15.42 8.52 7.60
C TYR A 47 -15.08 8.75 6.14
N TYR A 48 -16.09 8.78 5.29
CA TYR A 48 -16.01 9.57 4.06
C TYR A 48 -17.15 10.57 3.98
N ILE A 49 -16.75 11.80 4.28
CA ILE A 49 -17.45 13.06 4.10
C ILE A 49 -17.86 13.19 2.63
N LYS A 50 -19.14 13.51 2.40
CA LYS A 50 -19.64 14.15 1.18
C LYS A 50 -18.84 15.44 0.96
N SER A 51 -17.79 15.36 0.15
CA SER A 51 -17.08 16.54 -0.33
C SER A 51 -17.13 16.50 -1.84
N SER A 52 -17.93 17.38 -2.43
CA SER A 52 -17.93 17.74 -3.84
C SER A 52 -16.58 18.40 -4.18
N TYR A 53 -15.52 17.60 -4.19
CA TYR A 53 -14.15 18.10 -4.34
C TYR A 53 -13.72 18.07 -5.80
N ARG A 54 -13.49 19.26 -6.37
CA ARG A 54 -12.79 19.42 -7.64
C ARG A 54 -11.29 19.46 -7.36
N PRO A 55 -10.46 18.66 -8.06
CA PRO A 55 -9.00 18.75 -7.93
C PRO A 55 -8.54 20.20 -8.15
N LYS A 56 -7.68 20.72 -7.25
CA LYS A 56 -7.15 22.10 -7.39
C LYS A 56 -6.52 22.25 -8.79
N GLU A 57 -6.96 23.27 -9.52
CA GLU A 57 -6.56 23.54 -10.91
C GLU A 57 -5.03 23.58 -11.12
N TYR A 58 -4.29 24.03 -10.10
CA TYR A 58 -2.83 24.00 -10.08
C TYR A 58 -2.21 22.60 -10.17
N LEU A 59 -2.83 21.57 -9.58
CA LEU A 59 -2.34 20.18 -9.69
C LEU A 59 -2.53 19.62 -11.11
N ARG A 60 -3.55 20.09 -11.84
CA ARG A 60 -3.76 19.75 -13.26
C ARG A 60 -2.69 20.35 -14.15
N ASN A 61 -2.30 21.60 -13.90
CA ASN A 61 -1.27 22.28 -14.70
C ASN A 61 0.15 21.75 -14.44
N LYS A 62 0.43 21.25 -13.22
CA LYS A 62 1.73 20.61 -12.92
C LYS A 62 1.91 19.23 -13.55
N ALA A 63 0.82 18.53 -13.86
CA ALA A 63 0.84 17.18 -14.42
C ALA A 63 1.41 17.11 -15.84
N ASP A 64 1.44 18.22 -16.57
CA ASP A 64 1.97 18.25 -17.94
C ASP A 64 3.30 19.07 -18.02
N ILE A 65 4.00 19.24 -16.89
CA ILE A 65 5.31 19.92 -16.84
C ILE A 65 6.37 19.11 -17.60
N TYR A 66 7.15 19.83 -18.43
CA TYR A 66 8.36 19.40 -19.10
C TYR A 66 9.20 18.48 -18.21
N SER A 67 9.24 17.20 -18.57
CA SER A 67 10.04 16.21 -17.87
C SER A 67 11.33 16.00 -18.63
N ASP A 68 12.46 16.17 -17.95
CA ASP A 68 13.79 15.98 -18.55
C ASP A 68 14.13 14.48 -18.76
N VAL A 69 13.38 13.58 -18.14
CA VAL A 69 13.59 12.13 -18.26
C VAL A 69 12.74 11.56 -19.40
N LYS A 70 13.38 11.38 -20.56
CA LYS A 70 12.76 10.73 -21.73
C LYS A 70 12.29 9.32 -21.40
N ASP A 71 11.16 8.92 -21.98
CA ASP A 71 10.61 7.56 -21.91
C ASP A 71 10.41 7.01 -20.49
N TYR A 72 10.08 7.88 -19.53
CA TYR A 72 9.65 7.49 -18.19
C TYR A 72 8.11 7.47 -18.14
N PRO A 73 7.46 6.30 -17.94
CA PRO A 73 6.01 6.20 -17.79
C PRO A 73 5.49 7.19 -16.73
N ARG A 74 4.54 8.04 -17.12
CA ARG A 74 3.84 8.98 -16.21
C ARG A 74 2.46 8.41 -15.89
N PHE A 75 1.42 9.24 -15.86
CA PHE A 75 0.06 8.74 -15.74
C PHE A 75 -0.25 7.70 -16.81
N TRP A 76 -0.98 6.66 -16.42
CA TRP A 76 -1.58 5.72 -17.34
C TRP A 76 -2.75 6.38 -18.08
N ARG A 77 -2.74 6.30 -19.41
CA ARG A 77 -3.72 6.92 -20.31
C ARG A 77 -4.13 5.93 -21.41
N PRO A 78 -5.33 6.10 -22.00
CA PRO A 78 -5.72 5.36 -23.20
C PRO A 78 -4.66 5.51 -24.32
N GLY A 79 -4.32 4.40 -24.97
CA GLY A 79 -3.31 4.36 -26.04
C GLY A 79 -1.86 4.28 -25.56
N ASN A 80 -1.57 4.34 -24.25
CA ASN A 80 -0.24 4.00 -23.77
C ASN A 80 0.08 2.53 -24.04
N LYS A 81 1.34 2.25 -24.39
CA LYS A 81 1.85 0.88 -24.46
C LYS A 81 2.14 0.38 -23.03
N PRO A 82 1.81 -0.87 -22.69
CA PRO A 82 2.23 -1.48 -21.43
C PRO A 82 3.74 -1.40 -21.27
N PHE A 83 4.21 -1.34 -20.02
CA PHE A 83 5.64 -1.26 -19.72
C PHE A 83 6.07 -2.38 -18.77
N ASN A 84 7.31 -2.82 -18.91
CA ASN A 84 7.93 -3.73 -17.96
C ASN A 84 8.12 -3.01 -16.60
N PRO A 85 7.46 -3.46 -15.52
CA PRO A 85 7.52 -2.80 -14.21
C PRO A 85 8.91 -2.91 -13.56
N LEU A 86 9.68 -3.97 -13.85
CA LEU A 86 11.04 -4.14 -13.33
C LEU A 86 12.02 -3.16 -13.97
N LYS A 87 11.94 -2.95 -15.29
CA LYS A 87 12.71 -1.89 -15.98
C LYS A 87 12.34 -0.50 -15.46
N LEU A 88 11.06 -0.29 -15.14
CA LEU A 88 10.63 0.96 -14.51
C LEU A 88 11.17 1.09 -13.08
N ALA A 89 11.25 0.00 -12.31
CA ALA A 89 11.88 0.00 -11.00
C ALA A 89 13.35 0.44 -11.08
N GLU A 90 14.14 -0.14 -12.00
CA GLU A 90 15.55 0.24 -12.23
C GLU A 90 15.70 1.71 -12.62
N LYS A 91 14.88 2.20 -13.57
CA LYS A 91 14.87 3.62 -13.96
C LYS A 91 14.52 4.51 -12.77
N THR A 92 13.54 4.11 -11.97
CA THR A 92 13.09 4.86 -10.80
C THR A 92 14.19 4.90 -9.73
N GLU A 93 14.86 3.77 -9.47
CA GLU A 93 15.96 3.68 -8.52
C GLU A 93 17.06 4.69 -8.86
N LYS A 94 17.47 4.78 -10.13
CA LYS A 94 18.48 5.75 -10.60
C LYS A 94 18.09 7.21 -10.34
N ILE A 95 16.80 7.51 -10.26
CA ILE A 95 16.30 8.88 -9.98
C ILE A 95 16.19 9.11 -8.47
N VAL A 96 15.64 8.15 -7.73
CA VAL A 96 15.29 8.33 -6.31
C VAL A 96 16.41 7.96 -5.36
N CYS A 97 17.45 7.27 -5.81
CA CYS A 97 18.60 6.90 -5.01
C CYS A 97 19.89 7.57 -5.46
N ARG A 98 20.77 7.80 -4.49
CA ARG A 98 22.17 8.20 -4.68
C ARG A 98 23.05 7.30 -3.85
N ARG A 99 24.16 6.87 -4.46
CA ARG A 99 25.21 6.09 -3.82
C ARG A 99 26.46 6.95 -3.79
N GLU A 100 26.93 7.25 -2.58
CA GLU A 100 28.15 8.01 -2.34
C GLU A 100 28.97 7.22 -1.33
N GLU A 101 30.12 6.70 -1.77
CA GLU A 101 30.96 5.79 -0.97
C GLU A 101 30.13 4.63 -0.39
N ASN A 102 30.08 4.50 0.95
CA ASN A 102 29.33 3.48 1.69
C ASN A 102 27.94 3.96 2.15
N LYS A 103 27.40 5.03 1.57
CA LYS A 103 26.09 5.59 1.97
C LYS A 103 25.12 5.57 0.80
N VAL A 104 23.96 4.97 1.03
CA VAL A 104 22.83 5.06 0.12
C VAL A 104 21.79 5.99 0.68
N SER A 105 21.51 7.04 -0.07
CA SER A 105 20.43 7.97 0.22
C SER A 105 19.26 7.75 -0.72
N ARG A 106 18.03 7.93 -0.21
CA ARG A 106 16.80 7.87 -1.00
C ARG A 106 15.99 9.16 -0.86
N LYS A 107 15.25 9.53 -1.90
CA LYS A 107 14.35 10.68 -1.87
C LYS A 107 13.12 10.43 -0.98
N TYR A 108 12.87 11.36 -0.06
CA TYR A 108 11.64 11.49 0.73
C TYR A 108 11.08 12.90 0.60
N THR A 109 9.77 13.04 0.66
CA THR A 109 9.10 14.35 0.58
C THR A 109 8.85 14.92 1.98
N HIS A 110 8.25 14.14 2.89
CA HIS A 110 7.84 14.58 4.21
C HIS A 110 7.82 13.42 5.21
N PHE A 111 7.83 13.78 6.49
CA PHE A 111 7.67 12.86 7.63
C PHE A 111 6.52 13.38 8.49
N TYR A 112 5.54 12.53 8.81
CA TYR A 112 4.36 12.94 9.56
C TYR A 112 3.76 11.76 10.34
N VAL A 113 2.77 12.03 11.20
CA VAL A 113 2.00 10.99 11.88
C VAL A 113 0.61 10.91 11.24
N ALA A 114 0.23 9.72 10.80
CA ALA A 114 -1.09 9.44 10.26
C ALA A 114 -1.97 8.74 11.31
N GLY A 115 -3.29 8.99 11.29
CA GLY A 115 -4.24 8.38 12.20
C GLY A 115 -4.51 6.88 11.93
N VAL A 116 -4.22 6.40 10.72
CA VAL A 116 -4.31 4.98 10.36
C VAL A 116 -3.47 4.12 11.31
N TYR A 117 -3.86 2.86 11.49
CA TYR A 117 -3.26 1.94 12.46
C TYR A 117 -3.28 2.45 13.91
N ARG A 118 -4.24 3.31 14.28
CA ARG A 118 -4.29 3.98 15.59
C ARG A 118 -3.03 4.82 15.87
N GLY A 119 -2.49 5.46 14.83
CA GLY A 119 -1.26 6.26 14.90
C GLY A 119 -0.05 5.52 14.32
N ILE A 120 0.53 6.07 13.26
CA ILE A 120 1.76 5.57 12.63
C ILE A 120 2.64 6.72 12.14
N VAL A 121 3.94 6.65 12.43
CA VAL A 121 4.92 7.57 11.83
C VAL A 121 5.15 7.15 10.38
N THR A 122 4.87 8.04 9.43
CA THR A 122 4.99 7.78 8.00
C THR A 122 6.14 8.59 7.42
N ALA A 123 7.13 7.89 6.86
CA ALA A 123 8.12 8.47 5.96
C ALA A 123 7.59 8.37 4.52
N CYS A 124 7.27 9.51 3.91
CA CYS A 124 6.66 9.57 2.58
C CYS A 124 7.77 9.59 1.51
N GLY A 125 8.05 8.42 0.91
CA GLY A 125 9.06 8.24 -0.11
C GLY A 125 8.66 8.77 -1.48
N VAL A 126 9.52 8.51 -2.47
CA VAL A 126 9.35 8.95 -3.87
C VAL A 126 9.47 7.74 -4.81
N GLY A 127 8.69 7.75 -5.90
CA GLY A 127 8.77 6.77 -7.00
C GLY A 127 8.00 5.47 -6.78
N CYS A 128 7.54 4.86 -7.87
CA CYS A 128 6.93 3.52 -7.88
C CYS A 128 7.16 2.87 -9.26
N CYS A 129 7.09 1.54 -9.32
CA CYS A 129 7.18 0.77 -10.56
C CYS A 129 5.81 0.47 -11.21
N LEU A 130 4.71 1.00 -10.66
CA LEU A 130 3.37 0.89 -11.23
C LEU A 130 2.74 2.28 -11.46
N ARG A 131 1.73 2.34 -12.33
CA ARG A 131 0.95 3.56 -12.66
C ARG A 131 -0.54 3.40 -12.42
N CYS A 132 -0.88 2.66 -11.36
CA CYS A 132 -2.23 2.48 -10.83
C CYS A 132 -3.08 3.75 -10.95
N PHE A 133 -4.13 3.74 -11.78
CA PHE A 133 -4.93 4.94 -12.05
C PHE A 133 -5.79 5.37 -10.85
N TYR A 134 -5.99 4.49 -9.87
CA TYR A 134 -6.76 4.74 -8.64
C TYR A 134 -5.90 5.09 -7.41
N CYS A 135 -4.58 5.12 -7.59
CA CYS A 135 -3.66 5.29 -6.46
C CYS A 135 -3.72 6.71 -5.91
N TRP A 136 -3.68 6.84 -4.59
CA TRP A 136 -3.74 8.12 -3.86
C TRP A 136 -2.37 8.77 -3.62
N VAL A 137 -1.27 8.08 -3.94
CA VAL A 137 0.10 8.55 -3.68
C VAL A 137 0.35 9.91 -4.35
N PRO A 138 1.11 10.85 -3.77
CA PRO A 138 1.38 12.14 -4.40
C PRO A 138 2.02 12.06 -5.80
N LEU A 139 2.09 13.21 -6.50
CA LEU A 139 2.74 13.32 -7.82
C LEU A 139 4.22 12.91 -7.84
N SER A 140 4.86 12.80 -6.67
CA SER A 140 6.21 12.24 -6.50
C SER A 140 6.35 10.79 -7.00
N ARG A 141 5.23 10.07 -7.19
CA ARG A 141 5.22 8.77 -7.88
C ARG A 141 5.53 8.88 -9.37
N ASP A 142 4.83 9.80 -10.03
CA ASP A 142 4.83 9.96 -11.48
C ASP A 142 5.99 10.82 -11.96
N TYR A 143 6.47 11.76 -11.12
CA TYR A 143 7.54 12.72 -11.43
C TYR A 143 8.69 12.69 -10.40
N PRO A 144 9.31 11.52 -10.14
CA PRO A 144 10.29 11.35 -9.06
C PRO A 144 11.52 12.28 -9.15
N GLU A 145 11.81 12.84 -10.31
CA GLU A 145 12.90 13.79 -10.53
C GLU A 145 12.64 15.14 -9.85
N HIS A 146 11.40 15.60 -9.80
CA HIS A 146 11.03 16.94 -9.32
C HIS A 146 10.68 17.00 -7.83
N TYR A 147 10.52 15.85 -7.17
CA TYR A 147 10.05 15.79 -5.78
C TYR A 147 11.06 15.14 -4.84
N GLY A 148 11.04 15.62 -3.60
CA GLY A 148 11.78 15.05 -2.47
C GLY A 148 13.23 15.52 -2.37
N LYS A 149 13.84 15.23 -1.22
CA LYS A 149 15.26 15.44 -0.92
C LYS A 149 15.88 14.10 -0.57
N TYR A 150 17.17 13.94 -0.81
CA TYR A 150 17.90 12.73 -0.45
C TYR A 150 18.12 12.69 1.06
N TYR A 151 17.77 11.56 1.68
CA TYR A 151 18.04 11.25 3.08
C TYR A 151 18.80 9.94 3.15
N THR A 152 19.84 9.90 3.98
CA THR A 152 20.46 8.64 4.40
C THR A 152 19.51 7.86 5.30
N ALA A 153 19.72 6.55 5.45
CA ALA A 153 18.92 5.73 6.36
C ALA A 153 18.91 6.28 7.80
N SER A 154 20.07 6.78 8.27
CA SER A 154 20.20 7.42 9.59
C SER A 154 19.29 8.65 9.72
N GLN A 155 19.28 9.54 8.71
CA GLN A 155 18.40 10.71 8.75
C GLN A 155 16.92 10.34 8.69
N VAL A 156 16.55 9.31 7.92
CA VAL A 156 15.18 8.77 7.88
C VAL A 156 14.76 8.31 9.28
N VAL A 157 15.56 7.44 9.92
CA VAL A 157 15.23 6.88 11.23
C VAL A 157 15.26 7.93 12.34
N GLN A 158 16.17 8.91 12.29
CA GLN A 158 16.17 10.04 13.22
C GLN A 158 14.86 10.84 13.16
N ASN A 159 14.36 11.13 11.96
CA ASN A 159 13.07 11.82 11.79
C ASN A 159 11.91 10.95 12.29
N ILE A 160 11.95 9.64 12.01
CA ILE A 160 10.93 8.70 12.51
C ILE A 160 10.90 8.68 14.04
N VAL A 161 12.05 8.49 14.69
CA VAL A 161 12.18 8.43 16.16
C VAL A 161 11.75 9.74 16.81
N LYS A 162 12.14 10.89 16.23
CA LYS A 162 11.72 12.21 16.71
C LYS A 162 10.20 12.34 16.76
N LEU A 163 9.51 11.95 15.69
CA LEU A 163 8.05 11.99 15.62
C LEU A 163 7.40 10.95 16.54
N ALA A 164 7.95 9.73 16.59
CA ALA A 164 7.49 8.67 17.48
C ALA A 164 7.49 9.12 18.95
N ARG A 165 8.58 9.75 19.41
CA ARG A 165 8.67 10.33 20.77
C ARG A 165 7.65 11.45 20.98
N LYS A 166 7.60 12.41 20.05
CA LYS A 166 6.72 13.58 20.16
C LYS A 166 5.24 13.21 20.27
N TYR A 167 4.80 12.24 19.47
CA TYR A 167 3.39 11.85 19.37
C TYR A 167 3.07 10.55 20.13
N ARG A 168 4.04 9.97 20.85
CA ARG A 168 3.92 8.71 21.61
C ARG A 168 3.41 7.54 20.76
N VAL A 169 3.83 7.49 19.50
CA VAL A 169 3.47 6.45 18.54
C VAL A 169 4.60 5.43 18.45
N LYS A 170 4.25 4.13 18.50
CA LYS A 170 5.22 3.02 18.47
C LYS A 170 5.34 2.32 17.11
N LYS A 171 4.64 2.83 16.10
CA LYS A 171 4.56 2.24 14.76
C LYS A 171 5.21 3.17 13.74
N ALA A 172 5.91 2.61 12.76
CA ALA A 172 6.45 3.35 11.64
C ALA A 172 6.18 2.63 10.30
N ARG A 173 6.22 3.37 9.20
CA ARG A 173 6.21 2.83 7.84
C ARG A 173 6.96 3.74 6.87
N ILE A 174 7.35 3.17 5.74
CA ILE A 174 7.59 3.94 4.52
C ILE A 174 6.35 3.79 3.64
N SER A 175 5.80 4.92 3.18
CA SER A 175 4.62 4.95 2.32
C SER A 175 4.84 5.96 1.18
N CYS A 176 3.81 6.24 0.38
CA CYS A 176 3.89 7.13 -0.78
C CYS A 176 4.82 6.68 -1.93
N CYS A 177 5.29 5.45 -1.93
CA CYS A 177 6.21 4.93 -2.93
C CYS A 177 6.17 3.40 -2.98
N GLU A 178 6.91 2.80 -3.91
CA GLU A 178 7.35 1.41 -3.75
C GLU A 178 8.70 1.40 -3.01
N PRO A 179 8.74 1.07 -1.71
CA PRO A 179 9.96 1.13 -0.91
C PRO A 179 11.02 0.12 -1.36
N THR A 180 10.62 -1.01 -1.94
CA THR A 180 11.52 -2.10 -2.34
C THR A 180 12.43 -1.76 -3.52
N ILE A 181 12.13 -0.69 -4.29
CA ILE A 181 12.96 -0.18 -5.40
C ILE A 181 14.40 0.12 -4.97
N SER A 182 14.63 0.40 -3.68
CA SER A 182 15.95 0.78 -3.17
C SER A 182 16.38 -0.18 -2.07
N ARG A 183 16.53 -1.46 -2.42
CA ARG A 183 16.83 -2.56 -1.48
C ARG A 183 17.89 -2.19 -0.45
N GLU A 184 19.06 -1.72 -0.88
CA GLU A 184 20.19 -1.38 0.01
C GLU A 184 19.81 -0.28 1.03
N HIS A 185 19.16 0.80 0.57
CA HIS A 185 18.68 1.85 1.47
C HIS A 185 17.60 1.33 2.43
N LEU A 186 16.67 0.49 1.94
CA LEU A 186 15.62 -0.09 2.76
C LEU A 186 16.22 -0.95 3.87
N LEU A 187 17.16 -1.85 3.56
CA LEU A 187 17.83 -2.70 4.54
C LEU A 187 18.58 -1.86 5.59
N GLN A 188 19.31 -0.82 5.19
CA GLN A 188 19.95 0.11 6.14
C GLN A 188 18.93 0.83 7.04
N VAL A 189 17.73 1.15 6.54
CA VAL A 189 16.65 1.71 7.39
C VAL A 189 16.15 0.64 8.36
N LEU A 190 15.97 -0.60 7.93
CA LEU A 190 15.50 -1.69 8.77
C LEU A 190 16.51 -2.04 9.88
N ASP A 191 17.82 -2.06 9.59
CA ASP A 191 18.89 -2.21 10.58
C ASP A 191 18.73 -1.20 11.73
N LEU A 192 18.57 0.07 11.37
CA LEU A 192 18.44 1.15 12.35
C LEU A 192 17.09 1.15 13.08
N ILE A 193 16.02 0.67 12.44
CA ILE A 193 14.71 0.49 13.07
C ILE A 193 14.74 -0.66 14.07
N GLU A 194 15.47 -1.74 13.79
CA GLU A 194 15.65 -2.89 14.69
C GLU A 194 16.30 -2.45 16.02
N GLU A 195 17.23 -1.49 15.97
CA GLU A 195 17.84 -0.90 17.16
C GLU A 195 16.99 0.19 17.84
N ALA A 196 16.08 0.84 17.11
CA ALA A 196 15.28 1.96 17.63
C ALA A 196 14.23 1.50 18.67
N LYS A 197 14.44 1.85 19.95
CA LYS A 197 13.57 1.41 21.07
C LYS A 197 12.14 1.96 21.00
N GLU A 198 11.96 3.12 20.37
CA GLU A 198 10.68 3.82 20.21
C GLU A 198 9.73 3.09 19.26
N ILE A 199 10.29 2.40 18.27
CA ILE A 199 9.53 1.68 17.26
C ILE A 199 9.43 0.21 17.68
N LYS A 200 8.20 -0.30 17.68
CA LYS A 200 7.85 -1.70 17.99
C LYS A 200 7.28 -2.44 16.80
N LEU A 201 6.82 -1.72 15.79
CA LEU A 201 6.27 -2.27 14.57
C LEU A 201 6.63 -1.37 13.38
N PHE A 202 7.21 -1.97 12.35
CA PHE A 202 7.49 -1.33 11.09
C PHE A 202 6.68 -1.99 9.98
N ILE A 203 5.76 -1.24 9.38
CA ILE A 203 4.90 -1.75 8.30
C ILE A 203 5.57 -1.46 6.95
N LEU A 204 5.84 -2.51 6.18
CA LEU A 204 6.37 -2.42 4.84
C LEU A 204 5.26 -2.69 3.81
N GLU A 205 4.75 -1.62 3.20
CA GLU A 205 3.72 -1.70 2.15
C GLU A 205 4.39 -1.89 0.79
N THR A 206 3.97 -2.89 0.01
CA THR A 206 4.56 -3.20 -1.29
C THR A 206 3.53 -3.70 -2.30
N ASN A 207 3.79 -3.49 -3.58
CA ASN A 207 3.03 -4.09 -4.68
C ASN A 207 3.51 -5.51 -5.05
N GLY A 208 4.58 -6.02 -4.43
CA GLY A 208 5.05 -7.39 -4.61
C GLY A 208 5.90 -7.65 -5.86
N MET A 209 6.01 -6.71 -6.82
CA MET A 209 6.75 -6.96 -8.07
C MET A 209 8.21 -7.33 -7.84
N ILE A 210 8.91 -6.61 -6.96
CA ILE A 210 10.35 -6.83 -6.71
C ILE A 210 10.58 -8.08 -5.84
N PHE A 211 9.70 -8.34 -4.87
CA PHE A 211 9.79 -9.57 -4.07
C PHE A 211 9.48 -10.81 -4.91
N GLY A 212 8.56 -10.71 -5.87
CA GLY A 212 8.18 -11.83 -6.75
C GLY A 212 9.31 -12.34 -7.64
N VAL A 213 10.33 -11.52 -7.90
CA VAL A 213 11.54 -11.94 -8.64
C VAL A 213 12.71 -12.32 -7.73
N ASN A 214 12.62 -12.04 -6.43
CA ASN A 214 13.75 -12.18 -5.53
C ASN A 214 13.33 -12.73 -4.16
N LYS A 215 13.35 -14.05 -4.04
CA LYS A 215 13.09 -14.76 -2.79
C LYS A 215 14.14 -14.48 -1.70
N SER A 216 15.40 -14.21 -2.03
CA SER A 216 16.40 -13.88 -1.00
C SER A 216 16.05 -12.58 -0.29
N PHE A 217 15.53 -11.61 -1.03
CA PHE A 217 15.15 -10.32 -0.46
C PHE A 217 13.95 -10.45 0.50
N VAL A 218 13.05 -11.41 0.26
CA VAL A 218 12.00 -11.77 1.22
C VAL A 218 12.62 -12.24 2.54
N LYS A 219 13.60 -13.15 2.48
CA LYS A 219 14.31 -13.66 3.67
C LYS A 219 14.99 -12.54 4.45
N GLU A 220 15.76 -11.70 3.77
CA GLU A 220 16.47 -10.58 4.41
C GLU A 220 15.50 -9.63 5.14
N VAL A 221 14.35 -9.31 4.54
CA VAL A 221 13.33 -8.47 5.20
C VAL A 221 12.69 -9.20 6.40
N LEU A 222 12.54 -10.52 6.30
CA LEU A 222 12.05 -11.36 7.39
C LEU A 222 13.11 -11.64 8.47
N ASP A 223 14.36 -11.21 8.36
CA ASP A 223 15.30 -11.31 9.48
C ASP A 223 15.02 -10.26 10.58
N TYR A 224 14.31 -9.17 10.26
CA TYR A 224 14.05 -8.05 11.18
C TYR A 224 12.80 -8.22 12.04
N SER A 225 12.95 -8.46 13.35
CA SER A 225 11.84 -8.83 14.24
C SER A 225 10.68 -7.83 14.29
N LYS A 226 10.94 -6.54 14.00
CA LYS A 226 9.91 -5.48 14.02
C LYS A 226 9.13 -5.34 12.72
N VAL A 227 9.52 -6.01 11.64
CA VAL A 227 8.91 -5.83 10.32
C VAL A 227 7.65 -6.66 10.14
N TYR A 228 6.63 -6.00 9.60
CA TYR A 228 5.39 -6.60 9.16
C TYR A 228 5.08 -6.16 7.72
N VAL A 229 4.97 -7.12 6.80
CA VAL A 229 4.84 -6.83 5.37
C VAL A 229 3.38 -6.86 4.93
N ARG A 230 2.98 -5.87 4.14
CA ARG A 230 1.65 -5.79 3.51
C ARG A 230 1.82 -5.83 2.00
N VAL A 231 1.49 -6.96 1.37
CA VAL A 231 1.55 -7.13 -0.09
C VAL A 231 0.18 -6.84 -0.67
N SER A 232 0.10 -5.87 -1.58
CA SER A 232 -1.19 -5.45 -2.16
C SER A 232 -1.32 -5.86 -3.63
N ILE A 233 -2.16 -6.87 -3.88
CA ILE A 233 -2.50 -7.40 -5.21
C ILE A 233 -3.39 -6.43 -5.96
N LYS A 234 -3.08 -6.20 -7.24
CA LYS A 234 -3.73 -5.16 -8.06
C LYS A 234 -4.67 -5.70 -9.12
N ALA A 235 -4.66 -7.01 -9.37
CA ALA A 235 -5.49 -7.67 -10.35
C ALA A 235 -5.62 -9.18 -10.13
N GLY A 236 -6.69 -9.76 -10.68
CA GLY A 236 -6.92 -11.20 -10.80
C GLY A 236 -6.68 -11.75 -12.21
N GLU A 237 -6.37 -10.90 -13.19
CA GLU A 237 -6.05 -11.27 -14.57
C GLU A 237 -4.92 -10.40 -15.17
N PRO A 238 -4.14 -10.91 -16.15
CA PRO A 238 -3.07 -10.16 -16.80
C PRO A 238 -3.51 -8.87 -17.51
N GLU A 239 -4.64 -8.92 -18.22
CA GLU A 239 -5.20 -7.78 -18.95
C GLU A 239 -5.65 -6.69 -17.98
N ASP A 240 -6.24 -7.10 -16.85
CA ASP A 240 -6.68 -6.19 -15.80
C ASP A 240 -5.50 -5.59 -15.03
N LEU A 241 -4.39 -6.33 -14.86
CA LEU A 241 -3.14 -5.75 -14.35
C LEU A 241 -2.67 -4.61 -15.26
N THR A 242 -2.66 -4.86 -16.57
CA THR A 242 -2.28 -3.87 -17.58
C THR A 242 -3.20 -2.66 -17.53
N TRP A 243 -4.51 -2.88 -17.61
CA TRP A 243 -5.49 -1.81 -17.62
C TRP A 243 -5.43 -0.96 -16.36
N ARG A 244 -5.26 -1.59 -15.18
CA ARG A 244 -5.25 -0.85 -13.92
C ARG A 244 -3.94 -0.16 -13.61
N THR A 245 -2.80 -0.75 -13.99
CA THR A 245 -1.49 -0.32 -13.49
C THR A 245 -0.53 0.16 -14.57
N GLY A 246 -0.83 -0.08 -15.84
CA GLY A 246 0.07 0.13 -16.98
C GLY A 246 1.24 -0.85 -17.07
N ALA A 247 1.44 -1.71 -16.07
CA ALA A 247 2.44 -2.77 -16.12
C ALA A 247 2.02 -3.84 -17.12
N ASP A 248 2.97 -4.36 -17.87
CA ASP A 248 2.76 -5.45 -18.81
C ASP A 248 2.18 -6.70 -18.11
N GLY A 249 1.16 -7.30 -18.72
CA GLY A 249 0.40 -8.44 -18.18
C GLY A 249 1.28 -9.67 -17.94
N ASP A 250 2.40 -9.80 -18.67
CA ASP A 250 3.39 -10.86 -18.46
C ASP A 250 3.98 -10.88 -17.03
N PHE A 251 3.86 -9.78 -16.28
CA PHE A 251 4.34 -9.66 -14.89
C PHE A 251 3.25 -9.94 -13.85
N TYR A 252 2.05 -10.35 -14.28
CA TYR A 252 0.89 -10.65 -13.42
C TYR A 252 1.17 -11.66 -12.31
N GLU A 253 2.03 -12.64 -12.57
CA GLU A 253 2.35 -13.67 -11.59
C GLU A 253 3.23 -13.17 -10.43
N LEU A 254 3.98 -12.07 -10.60
CA LEU A 254 4.99 -11.66 -9.62
C LEU A 254 4.40 -11.30 -8.24
N PRO A 255 3.31 -10.52 -8.11
CA PRO A 255 2.75 -10.24 -6.79
C PRO A 255 2.29 -11.50 -6.06
N PHE A 256 1.76 -12.50 -6.77
CA PHE A 256 1.39 -13.79 -6.16
C PHE A 256 2.61 -14.64 -5.82
N LYS A 257 3.68 -14.62 -6.64
CA LYS A 257 4.97 -15.23 -6.28
C LYS A 257 5.56 -14.62 -5.02
N ALA A 258 5.45 -13.31 -4.83
CA ALA A 258 5.84 -12.68 -3.58
C ALA A 258 5.04 -13.25 -2.40
N VAL A 259 3.72 -13.41 -2.54
CA VAL A 259 2.86 -14.01 -1.51
C VAL A 259 3.27 -15.46 -1.21
N GLU A 260 3.57 -16.28 -2.22
CA GLU A 260 4.10 -17.64 -2.03
C GLU A 260 5.40 -17.62 -1.21
N TYR A 261 6.35 -16.76 -1.57
CA TYR A 261 7.62 -16.65 -0.85
C TYR A 261 7.42 -16.19 0.61
N PHE A 262 6.56 -15.22 0.86
CA PHE A 262 6.24 -14.82 2.24
C PHE A 262 5.53 -15.92 3.02
N ASN A 263 4.61 -16.66 2.38
CA ASN A 263 3.91 -17.79 2.98
C ASN A 263 4.87 -18.90 3.40
N GLU A 264 5.86 -19.20 2.56
CA GLU A 264 6.88 -20.22 2.82
C GLU A 264 7.85 -19.81 3.94
N GLU A 265 8.28 -18.54 3.99
CA GLU A 265 9.37 -18.10 4.86
C GLU A 265 8.91 -17.52 6.20
N ALA A 266 7.73 -16.88 6.27
CA ALA A 266 7.30 -16.14 7.47
C ALA A 266 6.38 -16.93 8.41
N GLU A 267 5.84 -18.07 7.95
CA GLU A 267 4.52 -18.59 8.35
C GLU A 267 3.40 -17.53 8.21
N PRO A 268 2.24 -17.87 7.60
CA PRO A 268 1.15 -16.92 7.39
C PRO A 268 0.71 -16.19 8.66
N LEU A 269 0.39 -14.90 8.50
CA LEU A 269 -0.13 -13.99 9.52
C LEU A 269 0.78 -13.61 10.69
N LYS A 270 1.94 -14.26 10.86
CA LYS A 270 2.89 -13.83 11.90
C LYS A 270 3.57 -12.52 11.53
N ARG A 271 3.98 -12.38 10.26
CA ARG A 271 4.82 -11.26 9.80
C ARG A 271 4.47 -10.70 8.42
N PHE A 272 3.39 -11.19 7.81
CA PHE A 272 2.83 -10.57 6.62
C PHE A 272 1.33 -10.80 6.49
N HIS A 273 0.69 -9.97 5.68
CA HIS A 273 -0.66 -10.21 5.17
C HIS A 273 -0.82 -9.72 3.73
N VAL A 274 -1.93 -10.16 3.12
CA VAL A 274 -2.28 -9.80 1.75
C VAL A 274 -3.43 -8.81 1.77
N ALA A 275 -3.28 -7.76 0.97
CA ALA A 275 -4.35 -6.86 0.59
C ALA A 275 -4.64 -7.01 -0.91
N ALA A 276 -5.83 -6.60 -1.34
CA ALA A 276 -6.16 -6.51 -2.75
C ALA A 276 -7.05 -5.31 -3.04
N MET A 277 -6.81 -4.63 -4.16
CA MET A 277 -7.77 -3.66 -4.70
C MET A 277 -8.97 -4.42 -5.27
N THR A 278 -10.10 -4.42 -4.58
CA THR A 278 -11.31 -5.19 -4.94
C THR A 278 -12.54 -4.32 -5.16
N ASP A 279 -12.35 -3.01 -5.31
CA ASP A 279 -13.42 -2.07 -5.59
C ASP A 279 -14.25 -2.48 -6.82
N SER A 280 -15.54 -2.74 -6.59
CA SER A 280 -16.47 -3.24 -7.62
C SER A 280 -16.66 -2.31 -8.81
N ARG A 281 -16.26 -1.03 -8.69
CA ARG A 281 -16.33 -0.05 -9.78
C ARG A 281 -15.21 -0.23 -10.81
N ILE A 282 -14.15 -0.95 -10.45
CA ILE A 282 -12.98 -1.21 -11.31
C ILE A 282 -12.53 -2.67 -11.28
N MET A 283 -13.26 -3.57 -10.62
CA MET A 283 -12.97 -4.99 -10.55
C MET A 283 -14.30 -5.76 -10.56
N SER A 284 -14.44 -6.71 -11.47
CA SER A 284 -15.63 -7.55 -11.49
C SER A 284 -15.64 -8.55 -10.34
N SER A 285 -16.82 -9.00 -9.90
CA SER A 285 -16.92 -10.05 -8.87
C SER A 285 -16.21 -11.35 -9.30
N ARG A 286 -16.21 -11.67 -10.60
CA ARG A 286 -15.50 -12.82 -11.17
C ARG A 286 -14.00 -12.67 -11.04
N GLU A 287 -13.47 -11.48 -11.32
CA GLU A 287 -12.04 -11.21 -11.16
C GLU A 287 -11.62 -11.27 -9.68
N ARG A 288 -12.40 -10.66 -8.78
CA ARG A 288 -12.20 -10.77 -7.33
C ARG A 288 -12.15 -12.23 -6.87
N GLU A 289 -13.06 -13.06 -7.37
CA GLU A 289 -13.08 -14.49 -7.08
C GLU A 289 -11.80 -15.19 -7.53
N LYS A 290 -11.22 -14.83 -8.67
CA LYS A 290 -9.93 -15.37 -9.12
C LYS A 290 -8.80 -15.05 -8.13
N ILE A 291 -8.73 -13.83 -7.60
CA ILE A 291 -7.75 -13.48 -6.55
C ILE A 291 -7.95 -14.37 -5.32
N ILE A 292 -9.18 -14.49 -4.85
CA ILE A 292 -9.50 -15.30 -3.65
C ILE A 292 -9.13 -16.76 -3.86
N ARG A 293 -9.46 -17.35 -5.03
CA ARG A 293 -9.11 -18.72 -5.38
C ARG A 293 -7.61 -18.94 -5.40
N ARG A 294 -6.86 -18.03 -6.02
CA ARG A 294 -5.39 -18.07 -6.01
C ARG A 294 -4.81 -18.03 -4.61
N LEU A 295 -5.30 -17.13 -3.76
CA LEU A 295 -4.84 -17.05 -2.37
C LEU A 295 -5.19 -18.32 -1.60
N TRP A 296 -6.36 -18.90 -1.85
CA TRP A 296 -6.79 -20.17 -1.26
C TRP A 296 -5.86 -21.33 -1.62
N GLU A 297 -5.44 -21.40 -2.89
CA GLU A 297 -4.49 -22.40 -3.39
C GLU A 297 -3.11 -22.28 -2.73
N ILE A 298 -2.65 -21.05 -2.44
CA ILE A 298 -1.40 -20.82 -1.70
C ILE A 298 -1.58 -21.23 -0.23
N ASN A 299 -2.59 -20.67 0.43
CA ASN A 299 -2.99 -21.03 1.79
C ASN A 299 -4.40 -20.47 2.08
N PRO A 300 -5.38 -21.30 2.48
CA PRO A 300 -6.74 -20.86 2.78
C PRO A 300 -6.85 -19.67 3.75
N ILE A 301 -5.92 -19.55 4.70
CA ILE A 301 -5.87 -18.44 5.66
C ILE A 301 -5.70 -17.09 4.95
N LEU A 302 -4.91 -17.02 3.87
CA LEU A 302 -4.68 -15.79 3.10
C LEU A 302 -5.95 -15.31 2.40
N ALA A 303 -6.78 -16.24 1.92
CA ALA A 303 -8.08 -15.92 1.34
C ALA A 303 -9.08 -15.42 2.40
N ILE A 304 -9.11 -16.06 3.57
CA ILE A 304 -10.02 -15.72 4.68
C ILE A 304 -9.69 -14.34 5.27
N THR A 305 -8.40 -13.99 5.32
CA THR A 305 -7.91 -12.76 5.96
C THR A 305 -7.53 -11.66 4.99
N LEU A 306 -7.91 -11.80 3.71
CA LEU A 306 -7.65 -10.81 2.68
C LEU A 306 -8.17 -9.43 3.08
N GLU A 307 -7.27 -8.45 3.13
CA GLU A 307 -7.65 -7.04 3.32
C GLU A 307 -8.13 -6.46 1.98
N GLU A 308 -9.37 -5.97 1.94
CA GLU A 308 -9.97 -5.42 0.72
C GLU A 308 -9.83 -3.89 0.67
N GLU A 309 -9.19 -3.39 -0.37
CA GLU A 309 -9.01 -1.96 -0.63
C GLU A 309 -10.10 -1.44 -1.58
N ILE A 310 -10.60 -0.24 -1.29
CA ILE A 310 -11.50 0.52 -2.16
C ILE A 310 -10.82 1.79 -2.70
N VAL A 311 -11.37 2.34 -3.78
CA VAL A 311 -10.86 3.59 -4.37
C VAL A 311 -11.43 4.79 -3.64
N ASP A 312 -10.54 5.54 -3.02
CA ASP A 312 -10.87 6.79 -2.33
C ASP A 312 -10.62 8.03 -3.23
N PRO A 313 -11.48 9.06 -3.16
CA PRO A 313 -11.45 10.22 -4.05
C PRO A 313 -10.40 11.27 -3.65
N TYR A 314 -9.15 10.87 -3.39
CA TYR A 314 -8.05 11.81 -3.16
C TYR A 314 -7.77 12.64 -4.43
N ASP A 315 -7.28 13.87 -4.28
CA ASP A 315 -6.99 14.80 -5.40
C ASP A 315 -6.22 14.14 -6.55
N THR A 316 -5.15 13.40 -6.21
CA THR A 316 -4.32 12.72 -7.21
C THR A 316 -4.99 11.46 -7.77
N THR A 317 -5.86 10.80 -7.00
CA THR A 317 -6.69 9.69 -7.51
C THR A 317 -7.62 10.21 -8.60
N LEU A 318 -8.32 11.32 -8.34
CA LEU A 318 -9.24 11.93 -9.29
C LEU A 318 -8.53 12.36 -10.58
N ILE A 319 -7.35 12.97 -10.47
CA ILE A 319 -6.53 13.33 -11.65
C ILE A 319 -6.15 12.09 -12.46
N ARG A 320 -5.74 11.00 -11.82
CA ARG A 320 -5.32 9.78 -12.50
C ARG A 320 -6.48 9.05 -13.18
N LEU A 321 -7.64 9.00 -12.52
CA LEU A 321 -8.88 8.49 -13.10
C LEU A 321 -9.26 9.30 -14.36
N GLU A 322 -9.21 10.63 -14.27
CA GLU A 322 -9.44 11.53 -15.42
C GLU A 322 -8.47 11.25 -16.57
N LYS A 323 -7.16 11.20 -16.30
CA LYS A 323 -6.13 10.93 -17.33
C LYS A 323 -6.25 9.52 -17.93
N ALA A 324 -6.73 8.54 -17.15
CA ALA A 324 -6.99 7.18 -17.61
C ALA A 324 -8.32 7.01 -18.37
N GLY A 325 -9.18 8.04 -18.39
CA GLY A 325 -10.51 7.95 -18.99
C GLY A 325 -11.50 7.10 -18.18
N VAL A 326 -11.25 6.89 -16.89
CA VAL A 326 -12.06 6.04 -16.00
C VAL A 326 -12.95 6.92 -15.11
N LYS A 327 -14.26 6.65 -15.08
CA LYS A 327 -15.23 7.42 -14.29
C LYS A 327 -15.94 6.51 -13.28
N ILE A 328 -15.60 6.66 -11.99
CA ILE A 328 -16.17 5.86 -10.89
C ILE A 328 -16.76 6.70 -9.75
N PHE A 329 -16.60 8.02 -9.83
CA PHE A 329 -17.25 9.00 -8.97
C PHE A 329 -18.23 9.81 -9.84
N LYS A 330 -19.40 10.12 -9.29
CA LYS A 330 -20.46 10.88 -9.98
C LYS A 330 -20.21 12.38 -9.91
#